data_AF-A0A4Y7RVF5-F1
#
_entry.id   AF-A0A4Y7RVF5-F1
#
_cell.length_a   1.000
_cell.length_b   1.000
_cell.length_c   1.000
_cell.angle_alpha   90.00
_cell.angle_beta   90.00
_cell.angle_gamma   90.00
#
_symmetry.space_group_name_H-M   'P 1'
#
loop_
_entity.id
_entity.type
_entity.pdbx_description
1 polymer ?
#
loop_
_entity_poly.entity_id
_entity_poly.type
_entity_poly.pdbx_seq_one_letter_code
_entity_poly.pdbx_strand_id
1 'polypeptide(L)'
;MTWQRLLLCFELQSPLHIGFLPNRPGTVLAPTRGYVPGKAVWGAVTAGLTPRLCKSPTARQFRQVGEEIKRQVFFSYFYLSDGEQIFIPAYTPNGLKWDNYDDRAFRAMFLESYVSTRIDDQAGIAADSSLHEIEFIRDLTGYRGEAVRRVLLIGAVWMICASGVLGHPLTICDGSILCGDINIFEGLTIGGERNYGFGRIDRIEVPKKCRARAEEIWKSAPDQDILLDYEQPLIGHLPYRADCVFFGDIEVLAGREYRTTDTDAPFINPGKHIFSEGAHFVPGTRVCNTGVNRVRMDSWGRLFWQ
;
A
#
# COMPACT_ATOMS: atom_id res chain seq x y z
N MET A 1 7.90 -25.56 0.34
CA MET A 1 8.91 -24.48 0.41
C MET A 1 8.59 -23.66 1.66
N THR A 2 9.58 -23.12 2.37
CA THR A 2 9.33 -22.43 3.64
C THR A 2 9.45 -20.93 3.46
N TRP A 3 8.36 -20.20 3.71
CA TRP A 3 8.35 -18.74 3.72
C TRP A 3 9.02 -18.21 4.98
N GLN A 4 9.90 -17.23 4.80
CA GLN A 4 10.46 -16.44 5.89
C GLN A 4 9.66 -15.16 6.03
N ARG A 5 8.92 -15.04 7.13
CA ARG A 5 8.09 -13.86 7.44
C ARG A 5 8.93 -12.81 8.16
N LEU A 6 8.78 -11.56 7.74
CA LEU A 6 9.36 -10.39 8.37
C LEU A 6 8.27 -9.34 8.60
N LEU A 7 8.10 -8.92 9.86
CA LEU A 7 7.27 -7.77 10.17
C LEU A 7 8.05 -6.48 9.89
N LEU A 8 7.39 -5.52 9.24
CA LEU A 8 7.96 -4.25 8.84
C LEU A 8 7.17 -3.10 9.45
N CYS A 9 7.90 -2.06 9.84
CA CYS A 9 7.36 -0.78 10.24
C CYS A 9 8.10 0.32 9.48
N PHE A 10 7.34 1.23 8.88
CA PHE A 10 7.86 2.42 8.25
C PHE A 10 7.35 3.66 8.96
N GLU A 11 8.25 4.58 9.29
CA GLU A 11 7.91 5.91 9.79
C GLU A 11 7.68 6.86 8.61
N LEU A 12 6.57 7.62 8.62
CA LEU A 12 6.32 8.67 7.62
C LEU A 12 7.20 9.89 7.90
N GLN A 13 8.08 10.20 6.94
CA GLN A 13 8.95 11.39 6.95
C GLN A 13 8.37 12.59 6.17
N SER A 14 7.27 12.36 5.46
CA SER A 14 6.47 13.40 4.83
C SER A 14 5.03 12.92 4.62
N PRO A 15 4.07 13.85 4.43
CA PRO A 15 2.68 13.51 4.14
C PRO A 15 2.54 12.48 3.02
N LEU A 16 1.54 11.62 3.09
CA LEU A 16 1.37 10.51 2.15
C LEU A 16 0.00 10.57 1.47
N HIS A 17 -0.02 10.50 0.15
CA HIS A 17 -1.25 10.36 -0.64
C HIS A 17 -1.28 9.00 -1.35
N ILE A 18 -2.27 8.18 -1.03
CA ILE A 18 -2.61 6.93 -1.71
C ILE A 18 -4.00 7.09 -2.33
N GLY A 19 -4.04 7.55 -3.57
CA GLY A 19 -5.29 7.84 -4.26
C GLY A 19 -6.14 6.62 -4.60
N PHE A 20 -7.40 6.89 -4.94
CA PHE A 20 -8.33 5.94 -5.57
C PHE A 20 -8.30 6.10 -7.08
N LEU A 21 -8.60 5.03 -7.81
CA LEU A 21 -8.82 5.08 -9.26
C LEU A 21 -10.05 4.25 -9.62
N PRO A 22 -10.81 4.65 -10.66
CA PRO A 22 -10.69 5.90 -11.40
C PRO A 22 -11.16 7.11 -10.56
N ASN A 23 -10.57 8.29 -10.78
CA ASN A 23 -11.07 9.53 -10.20
C ASN A 23 -12.45 9.82 -10.81
N ARG A 24 -13.47 10.08 -9.98
CA ARG A 24 -14.80 10.46 -10.47
C ARG A 24 -14.71 11.82 -11.20
N PRO A 25 -15.17 11.94 -12.45
CA PRO A 25 -15.20 13.23 -13.16
C PRO A 25 -15.95 14.28 -12.33
N GLY A 26 -15.40 15.50 -12.23
CA GLY A 26 -16.00 16.60 -11.47
C GLY A 26 -15.73 16.58 -9.96
N THR A 27 -14.87 15.68 -9.45
CA THR A 27 -14.48 15.70 -8.03
C THR A 27 -13.41 16.75 -7.79
N VAL A 28 -13.69 17.70 -6.90
CA VAL A 28 -12.75 18.75 -6.45
C VAL A 28 -11.72 18.18 -5.47
N LEU A 29 -12.08 17.14 -4.72
CA LEU A 29 -11.25 16.45 -3.72
C LEU A 29 -10.67 15.13 -4.27
N ALA A 30 -9.36 14.93 -4.16
CA ALA A 30 -8.69 13.66 -4.37
C ALA A 30 -8.53 12.93 -3.02
N PRO A 31 -9.40 11.95 -2.68
CA PRO A 31 -9.35 11.25 -1.40
C PRO A 31 -8.13 10.33 -1.30
N THR A 32 -7.68 10.05 -0.07
CA THR A 32 -6.62 9.07 0.20
C THR A 32 -7.16 7.86 0.94
N ARG A 33 -6.56 6.70 0.71
CA ARG A 33 -6.83 5.48 1.47
C ARG A 33 -6.25 5.60 2.88
N GLY A 34 -6.92 5.02 3.88
CA GLY A 34 -6.41 4.86 5.25
C GLY A 34 -5.44 3.68 5.44
N TYR A 35 -4.92 3.13 4.34
CA TYR A 35 -3.96 2.03 4.30
C TYR A 35 -3.17 2.08 3.00
N VAL A 36 -2.04 1.39 2.94
CA VAL A 36 -1.16 1.32 1.77
C VAL A 36 -1.18 -0.09 1.18
N PRO A 37 -1.68 -0.30 -0.05
CA PRO A 37 -1.61 -1.59 -0.71
C PRO A 37 -0.17 -2.08 -0.91
N GLY A 38 0.08 -3.39 -0.79
CA GLY A 38 1.41 -3.97 -0.98
C GLY A 38 2.04 -3.67 -2.34
N LYS A 39 1.20 -3.50 -3.38
CA LYS A 39 1.62 -3.06 -4.73
C LYS A 39 2.32 -1.70 -4.71
N ALA A 40 1.90 -0.78 -3.86
CA ALA A 40 2.53 0.55 -3.75
C ALA A 40 3.94 0.45 -3.13
N VAL A 41 4.11 -0.40 -2.11
CA VAL A 41 5.42 -0.65 -1.49
C VAL A 41 6.34 -1.40 -2.44
N TRP A 42 5.86 -2.44 -3.13
CA TRP A 42 6.59 -3.12 -4.20
C TRP A 42 7.07 -2.15 -5.29
N GLY A 43 6.21 -1.21 -5.70
CA GLY A 43 6.56 -0.17 -6.68
C GLY A 43 7.67 0.75 -6.19
N ALA A 44 7.63 1.16 -4.91
CA ALA A 44 8.68 1.99 -4.31
C ALA A 44 10.01 1.23 -4.16
N VAL A 45 9.97 -0.04 -3.73
CA VAL A 45 11.17 -0.89 -3.66
C VAL A 45 11.79 -1.04 -5.05
N THR A 46 10.98 -1.33 -6.07
CA THR A 46 11.45 -1.43 -7.45
C THR A 46 12.08 -0.10 -7.91
N ALA A 47 11.40 1.01 -7.67
CA ALA A 47 11.87 2.34 -8.05
C ALA A 47 13.18 2.76 -7.34
N GLY A 48 13.36 2.40 -6.06
CA GLY A 48 14.54 2.70 -5.28
C GLY A 48 15.72 1.76 -5.55
N LEU A 49 15.44 0.48 -5.81
CA LEU A 49 16.48 -0.53 -6.01
C LEU A 49 17.09 -0.48 -7.42
N THR A 50 16.29 -0.33 -8.48
CA THR A 50 16.80 -0.40 -9.86
C THR A 50 17.95 0.58 -10.14
N PRO A 51 17.89 1.87 -9.74
CA PRO A 51 18.99 2.81 -9.95
C PRO A 51 20.26 2.48 -9.14
N ARG A 52 20.12 1.75 -8.02
CA ARG A 52 21.27 1.31 -7.20
C ARG A 52 21.96 0.08 -7.81
N LEU A 53 21.22 -0.75 -8.55
CA LEU A 53 21.76 -1.90 -9.27
C LEU A 53 22.28 -1.54 -10.68
N CYS A 54 21.80 -0.45 -11.28
CA CYS A 54 22.07 -0.10 -12.68
C CYS A 54 22.43 1.39 -12.80
N LYS A 55 23.63 1.71 -13.34
CA LYS A 55 24.10 3.11 -13.49
C LYS A 55 23.19 4.01 -14.36
N SER A 56 22.48 3.44 -15.32
CA SER A 56 21.51 4.14 -16.19
C SER A 56 20.32 3.22 -16.48
N PRO A 57 19.33 3.13 -15.56
CA PRO A 57 18.30 2.11 -15.64
C PRO A 57 17.32 2.36 -16.79
N THR A 58 17.08 1.32 -17.58
CA THR A 58 16.11 1.29 -18.68
C THR A 58 14.74 0.81 -18.20
N ALA A 59 13.68 1.06 -18.98
CA ALA A 59 12.34 0.53 -18.69
C ALA A 59 12.31 -1.00 -18.58
N ARG A 60 13.15 -1.69 -19.36
CA ARG A 60 13.34 -3.14 -19.26
C ARG A 60 13.90 -3.55 -17.90
N GLN A 61 14.89 -2.82 -17.37
CA GLN A 61 15.47 -3.12 -16.05
C GLN A 61 14.48 -2.88 -14.91
N PHE A 62 13.69 -1.81 -14.94
CA PHE A 62 12.62 -1.62 -13.92
C PHE A 62 11.60 -2.76 -13.93
N ARG A 63 11.14 -3.19 -15.13
CA ARG A 63 10.24 -4.33 -15.26
C ARG A 63 10.88 -5.61 -14.74
N GLN A 64 12.12 -5.89 -15.14
CA GLN A 64 12.84 -7.09 -14.71
C GLN A 64 13.02 -7.14 -13.19
N VAL A 65 13.52 -6.05 -12.59
CA VAL A 65 13.70 -5.95 -11.14
C VAL A 65 12.37 -6.13 -10.41
N GLY A 66 11.32 -5.44 -10.85
CA GLY A 66 10.00 -5.55 -10.24
C GLY A 66 9.44 -6.97 -10.31
N GLU A 67 9.55 -7.65 -11.45
CA GLU A 67 9.09 -9.03 -11.63
C GLU A 67 9.92 -10.03 -10.83
N GLU A 68 11.24 -9.83 -10.72
CA GLU A 68 12.11 -10.67 -9.89
C GLU A 68 11.78 -10.52 -8.40
N ILE A 69 11.56 -9.30 -7.91
CA ILE A 69 11.09 -9.07 -6.53
C ILE A 69 9.73 -9.74 -6.32
N LYS A 70 8.77 -9.51 -7.22
CA LYS A 70 7.39 -10.01 -7.12
C LYS A 70 7.31 -11.54 -6.98
N ARG A 71 8.21 -12.27 -7.66
CA ARG A 71 8.27 -13.75 -7.58
C ARG A 71 8.75 -14.28 -6.23
N GLN A 72 9.48 -13.47 -5.47
CA GLN A 72 10.30 -13.94 -4.35
C GLN A 72 9.93 -13.27 -3.02
N VAL A 73 9.37 -12.06 -3.08
CA VAL A 73 8.99 -11.23 -1.92
C VAL A 73 7.52 -10.84 -2.05
N PHE A 74 6.72 -11.32 -1.11
CA PHE A 74 5.28 -11.07 -1.05
C PHE A 74 5.03 -9.98 -0.01
N PHE A 75 4.28 -8.95 -0.38
CA PHE A 75 4.01 -7.80 0.48
C PHE A 75 2.58 -7.86 0.99
N SER A 76 2.36 -7.66 2.30
CA SER A 76 1.01 -7.41 2.81
C SER A 76 0.53 -6.00 2.45
N TYR A 77 -0.69 -5.68 2.84
CA TYR A 77 -1.12 -4.30 3.01
C TYR A 77 -0.49 -3.74 4.28
N PHE A 78 -0.23 -2.44 4.29
CA PHE A 78 0.32 -1.73 5.44
C PHE A 78 -0.74 -0.79 6.02
N TYR A 79 -0.92 -0.84 7.33
CA TYR A 79 -1.95 -0.08 8.03
C TYR A 79 -1.33 0.99 8.92
N LEU A 80 -2.09 2.06 9.17
CA LEU A 80 -1.63 3.15 10.03
C LEU A 80 -1.45 2.68 11.46
N SER A 81 -0.52 3.33 12.17
CA SER A 81 -0.27 3.15 13.59
C SER A 81 0.25 4.45 14.19
N ASP A 82 -0.09 4.66 15.47
CA ASP A 82 0.41 5.73 16.35
C ASP A 82 1.56 5.26 17.27
N GLY A 83 2.06 4.04 17.02
CA GLY A 83 3.06 3.34 17.83
C GLY A 83 2.49 2.57 19.03
N GLU A 84 1.21 2.76 19.36
CA GLU A 84 0.51 2.05 20.43
C GLU A 84 -0.30 0.88 19.88
N GLN A 85 -1.03 1.11 18.80
CA GLN A 85 -1.89 0.12 18.15
C GLN A 85 -1.83 0.19 16.62
N ILE A 86 -2.38 -0.85 15.96
CA ILE A 86 -2.50 -0.93 14.50
C ILE A 86 -3.97 -0.73 14.14
N PHE A 87 -4.27 0.26 13.32
CA PHE A 87 -5.63 0.62 12.94
C PHE A 87 -6.10 -0.27 11.78
N ILE A 88 -6.66 -1.43 12.10
CA ILE A 88 -7.25 -2.35 11.12
C ILE A 88 -8.72 -1.96 10.87
N PRO A 89 -9.13 -1.76 9.61
CA PRO A 89 -10.51 -1.43 9.29
C PRO A 89 -11.41 -2.64 9.58
N ALA A 90 -12.64 -2.36 10.02
CA ALA A 90 -13.71 -3.34 10.16
C ALA A 90 -15.05 -2.65 9.94
N TYR A 91 -15.83 -3.13 8.98
CA TYR A 91 -17.21 -2.68 8.83
C TYR A 91 -18.08 -3.31 9.92
N THR A 92 -18.83 -2.48 10.62
CA THR A 92 -19.78 -2.87 11.68
C THR A 92 -21.18 -2.30 11.39
N PRO A 93 -22.25 -2.78 12.03
CA PRO A 93 -23.59 -2.20 11.88
C PRO A 93 -23.67 -0.67 12.08
N ASN A 94 -22.70 -0.10 12.81
CA ASN A 94 -22.59 1.33 13.07
C ASN A 94 -21.65 2.07 12.08
N GLY A 95 -21.27 1.43 10.97
CA GLY A 95 -20.34 1.96 9.98
C GLY A 95 -18.92 1.39 10.08
N LEU A 96 -18.02 1.96 9.29
CA LEU A 96 -16.60 1.63 9.30
C LEU A 96 -15.95 2.04 10.63
N LYS A 97 -15.20 1.11 11.21
CA LYS A 97 -14.36 1.35 12.38
C LYS A 97 -12.91 1.00 12.09
N TRP A 98 -12.03 1.61 12.86
CA TRP A 98 -10.59 1.38 12.85
C TRP A 98 -10.18 0.95 14.26
N ASP A 99 -10.22 -0.36 14.49
CA ASP A 99 -10.17 -0.93 15.84
C ASP A 99 -11.25 -0.28 16.75
N ASN A 100 -10.87 0.33 17.87
CA ASN A 100 -11.78 1.01 18.80
C ASN A 100 -12.27 2.40 18.35
N TYR A 101 -11.82 2.91 17.20
CA TYR A 101 -12.18 4.23 16.71
C TYR A 101 -13.27 4.14 15.64
N ASP A 102 -14.24 5.05 15.66
CA ASP A 102 -15.09 5.25 14.49
C ASP A 102 -14.29 5.93 13.36
N ASP A 103 -14.81 5.83 12.12
CA ASP A 103 -14.16 6.41 10.95
C ASP A 103 -13.91 7.92 11.08
N ARG A 104 -14.83 8.67 11.70
CA ARG A 104 -14.68 10.11 11.87
C ARG A 104 -13.49 10.45 12.77
N ALA A 105 -13.36 9.77 13.90
CA ALA A 105 -12.27 9.97 14.86
C ALA A 105 -10.92 9.56 14.25
N PHE A 106 -10.88 8.43 13.54
CA PHE A 106 -9.69 7.99 12.82
C PHE A 106 -9.24 9.02 11.77
N ARG A 107 -10.16 9.49 10.93
CA ARG A 107 -9.87 10.49 9.90
C ARG A 107 -9.41 11.82 10.50
N ALA A 108 -10.04 12.27 11.60
CA ALA A 108 -9.61 13.49 12.30
C ALA A 108 -8.17 13.41 12.84
N MET A 109 -7.75 12.21 13.26
CA MET A 109 -6.41 11.96 13.76
C MET A 109 -5.37 11.92 12.63
N PHE A 110 -5.63 11.16 11.56
CA PHE A 110 -4.61 10.81 10.55
C PHE A 110 -4.71 11.56 9.23
N LEU A 111 -5.88 12.10 8.87
CA LEU A 111 -6.10 12.71 7.55
C LEU A 111 -6.23 14.22 7.64
N GLU A 112 -5.75 14.88 6.59
CA GLU A 112 -5.88 16.32 6.37
C GLU A 112 -6.00 16.58 4.87
N SER A 113 -6.46 17.76 4.49
CA SER A 113 -6.59 18.15 3.10
C SER A 113 -5.86 19.46 2.82
N TYR A 114 -5.27 19.53 1.62
CA TYR A 114 -4.58 20.72 1.12
C TYR A 114 -5.21 21.15 -0.19
N VAL A 115 -5.55 22.44 -0.29
CA VAL A 115 -6.05 23.04 -1.54
C VAL A 115 -4.86 23.53 -2.36
N SER A 116 -4.67 22.98 -3.56
CA SER A 116 -3.66 23.43 -4.51
C SER A 116 -4.33 23.94 -5.79
N THR A 117 -3.85 25.07 -6.31
CA THR A 117 -4.19 25.59 -7.65
C THR A 117 -3.02 25.35 -8.59
N ARG A 118 -3.30 24.85 -9.80
CA ARG A 118 -2.28 24.71 -10.85
C ARG A 118 -1.95 26.12 -11.36
N ILE A 119 -0.69 26.53 -11.21
CA ILE A 119 -0.18 27.79 -11.76
C ILE A 119 0.10 27.57 -13.24
N ASP A 120 -0.41 28.44 -14.12
CA ASP A 120 -0.10 28.43 -15.55
C ASP A 120 1.35 28.88 -15.78
N ASP A 121 2.15 27.96 -16.32
CA ASP A 121 3.56 28.09 -16.66
C ASP A 121 3.86 29.30 -17.58
N GLN A 122 2.86 29.81 -18.32
CA GLN A 122 3.02 30.94 -19.24
C GLN A 122 2.56 32.30 -18.66
N ALA A 123 1.69 32.30 -17.66
CA ALA A 123 1.01 33.53 -17.22
C ALA A 123 1.21 33.88 -15.74
N GLY A 124 1.69 32.95 -14.90
CA GLY A 124 1.76 33.19 -13.44
C GLY A 124 0.39 33.42 -12.79
N ILE A 125 -0.70 33.05 -13.48
CA ILE A 125 -2.08 33.14 -13.03
C ILE A 125 -2.60 31.70 -12.82
N ALA A 126 -3.52 31.50 -11.88
CA ALA A 126 -4.20 30.22 -11.71
C ALA A 126 -4.92 29.84 -13.01
N ALA A 127 -4.69 28.65 -13.54
CA ALA A 127 -5.43 28.15 -14.68
C ALA A 127 -6.92 27.99 -14.27
N ASP A 128 -7.82 28.57 -15.06
CA ASP A 128 -9.27 28.48 -14.82
C ASP A 128 -9.69 27.01 -14.67
N SER A 129 -10.45 26.68 -13.61
CA SER A 129 -10.89 25.31 -13.26
C SER A 129 -9.86 24.37 -12.60
N SER A 130 -8.81 24.89 -11.95
CA SER A 130 -7.73 24.06 -11.38
C SER A 130 -7.71 23.90 -9.85
N LEU A 131 -8.81 24.21 -9.15
CA LEU A 131 -8.89 23.95 -7.70
C LEU A 131 -8.95 22.43 -7.48
N HIS A 132 -7.85 21.85 -7.06
CA HIS A 132 -7.77 20.45 -6.66
C HIS A 132 -7.38 20.41 -5.19
N GLU A 133 -8.31 19.96 -4.37
CA GLU A 133 -8.04 19.61 -2.99
C GLU A 133 -7.51 18.18 -2.95
N ILE A 134 -6.41 17.94 -2.25
CA ILE A 134 -5.85 16.60 -2.08
C ILE A 134 -5.95 16.25 -0.60
N GLU A 135 -6.61 15.14 -0.30
CA GLU A 135 -6.57 14.53 1.02
C GLU A 135 -5.30 13.71 1.16
N PHE A 136 -4.66 13.76 2.32
CA PHE A 136 -3.43 13.05 2.59
C PHE A 136 -3.38 12.56 4.03
N ILE A 137 -2.56 11.53 4.24
CA ILE A 137 -2.21 10.99 5.54
C ILE A 137 -1.10 11.90 6.10
N ARG A 138 -1.32 12.44 7.29
CA ARG A 138 -0.33 13.23 8.01
C ARG A 138 0.89 12.38 8.35
N ASP A 139 2.07 13.00 8.37
CA ASP A 139 3.29 12.37 8.89
C ASP A 139 3.42 12.49 10.41
N LEU A 140 2.62 13.38 11.03
CA LEU A 140 2.58 13.63 12.46
C LEU A 140 1.14 13.61 12.98
N THR A 141 0.96 13.11 14.19
CA THR A 141 -0.30 13.12 14.96
C THR A 141 -0.09 13.83 16.30
N GLY A 142 -1.18 14.33 16.88
CA GLY A 142 -1.20 15.05 18.16
C GLY A 142 -1.85 16.42 18.05
N TYR A 143 -2.55 16.85 19.10
CA TYR A 143 -3.16 18.17 19.20
C TYR A 143 -2.30 19.12 20.07
N ARG A 144 -2.63 20.41 20.04
CA ARG A 144 -1.94 21.44 20.83
C ARG A 144 -1.98 21.10 22.32
N GLY A 145 -0.83 20.77 22.90
CA GLY A 145 -0.68 20.36 24.30
C GLY A 145 -0.48 18.87 24.53
N GLU A 146 -0.57 18.04 23.48
CA GLU A 146 -0.25 16.62 23.50
C GLU A 146 1.13 16.34 22.88
N ALA A 147 1.69 15.16 23.19
CA ALA A 147 2.95 14.72 22.60
C ALA A 147 2.74 14.44 21.10
N VAL A 148 3.47 15.16 20.25
CA VAL A 148 3.48 14.92 18.81
C VAL A 148 4.14 13.58 18.52
N ARG A 149 3.49 12.73 17.72
CA ARG A 149 3.98 11.40 17.34
C ARG A 149 4.04 11.25 15.83
N ARG A 150 5.05 10.54 15.34
CA ARG A 150 5.14 10.14 13.94
C ARG A 150 4.09 9.09 13.61
N VAL A 151 3.50 9.21 12.42
CA VAL A 151 2.60 8.19 11.88
C VAL A 151 3.43 7.05 11.31
N LEU A 152 3.03 5.83 11.64
CA LEU A 152 3.71 4.61 11.23
C LEU A 152 2.84 3.82 10.24
N LEU A 153 3.49 3.06 9.36
CA LEU A 153 2.89 2.06 8.49
C LEU A 153 3.40 0.68 8.90
N ILE A 154 2.52 -0.18 9.38
CA ILE A 154 2.90 -1.53 9.83
C ILE A 154 2.31 -2.58 8.89
N GLY A 155 3.16 -3.51 8.48
CA GLY A 155 2.83 -4.61 7.58
C GLY A 155 3.78 -5.79 7.74
N ALA A 156 3.72 -6.73 6.81
CA ALA A 156 4.58 -7.89 6.75
C ALA A 156 5.05 -8.14 5.31
N VAL A 157 6.22 -8.77 5.20
CA VAL A 157 6.71 -9.36 3.96
C VAL A 157 7.04 -10.82 4.18
N TRP A 158 6.87 -11.64 3.14
CA TRP A 158 7.29 -13.03 3.13
C TRP A 158 8.28 -13.23 1.99
N MET A 159 9.44 -13.80 2.30
CA MET A 159 10.45 -14.15 1.32
C MET A 159 10.56 -15.66 1.18
N ILE A 160 10.58 -16.16 -0.05
CA ILE A 160 10.86 -17.55 -0.38
C ILE A 160 12.27 -17.66 -0.96
N CYS A 161 12.93 -18.82 -0.77
CA CYS A 161 14.32 -19.07 -1.16
C CYS A 161 14.64 -18.47 -2.55
N ALA A 162 15.44 -17.40 -2.55
CA ALA A 162 15.50 -16.45 -3.64
C ALA A 162 16.61 -16.79 -4.63
N SER A 163 16.28 -16.84 -5.92
CA SER A 163 17.24 -16.81 -7.03
C SER A 163 18.01 -15.48 -7.12
N GLY A 164 17.52 -14.43 -6.46
CA GLY A 164 18.10 -13.09 -6.47
C GLY A 164 17.45 -12.14 -7.47
N VAL A 165 17.98 -10.92 -7.57
CA VAL A 165 17.56 -9.87 -8.50
C VAL A 165 18.78 -9.45 -9.33
N LEU A 166 18.69 -9.54 -10.66
CA LEU A 166 19.79 -9.28 -11.60
C LEU A 166 21.09 -10.01 -11.24
N GLY A 167 20.99 -11.23 -10.70
CA GLY A 167 22.13 -12.04 -10.25
C GLY A 167 22.66 -11.70 -8.86
N HIS A 168 22.12 -10.70 -8.17
CA HIS A 168 22.43 -10.41 -6.77
C HIS A 168 21.51 -11.21 -5.85
N PRO A 169 22.05 -11.98 -4.88
CA PRO A 169 21.23 -12.79 -3.98
C PRO A 169 20.34 -11.91 -3.12
N LEU A 170 19.12 -12.39 -2.83
CA LEU A 170 18.29 -11.81 -1.78
C LEU A 170 18.48 -12.58 -0.48
N THR A 171 18.80 -11.86 0.60
CA THR A 171 19.02 -12.45 1.93
C THR A 171 18.25 -11.66 2.98
N ILE A 172 17.83 -12.33 4.05
CA ILE A 172 17.31 -11.65 5.24
C ILE A 172 18.47 -11.44 6.21
N CYS A 173 18.70 -10.18 6.60
CA CYS A 173 19.72 -9.78 7.56
C CYS A 173 19.16 -8.65 8.44
N ASP A 174 19.35 -8.73 9.76
CA ASP A 174 18.95 -7.70 10.73
C ASP A 174 17.51 -7.18 10.57
N GLY A 175 16.58 -8.11 10.34
CA GLY A 175 15.17 -7.82 10.14
C GLY A 175 14.87 -7.03 8.86
N SER A 176 15.75 -7.04 7.88
CA SER A 176 15.57 -6.44 6.56
C SER A 176 15.81 -7.46 5.45
N ILE A 177 15.57 -7.06 4.21
CA ILE A 177 15.96 -7.82 3.01
C ILE A 177 17.08 -7.06 2.30
N LEU A 178 18.18 -7.74 2.03
CA LEU A 178 19.31 -7.24 1.25
C LEU A 178 19.29 -7.83 -0.15
N CYS A 179 19.69 -7.04 -1.14
CA CYS A 179 19.98 -7.47 -2.50
C CYS A 179 21.47 -7.25 -2.77
N GLY A 180 22.27 -8.31 -2.62
CA GLY A 180 23.71 -8.14 -2.37
C GLY A 180 23.91 -7.38 -1.06
N ASP A 181 24.56 -6.21 -1.13
CA ASP A 181 24.80 -5.34 0.04
C ASP A 181 23.77 -4.21 0.18
N ILE A 182 22.78 -4.13 -0.71
CA ILE A 182 21.81 -3.04 -0.74
C ILE A 182 20.58 -3.43 0.06
N ASN A 183 20.23 -2.63 1.08
CA ASN A 183 18.96 -2.77 1.76
C ASN A 183 17.80 -2.30 0.87
N ILE A 184 16.87 -3.21 0.53
CA ILE A 184 15.78 -2.91 -0.40
C ILE A 184 14.72 -1.96 0.21
N PHE A 185 14.74 -1.76 1.53
CA PHE A 185 13.80 -0.92 2.27
C PHE A 185 14.36 0.45 2.67
N GLU A 186 15.56 0.80 2.19
CA GLU A 186 16.22 2.06 2.53
C GLU A 186 15.86 3.18 1.55
N GLY A 187 15.49 4.36 2.07
CA GLY A 187 15.27 5.57 1.28
C GLY A 187 14.13 5.45 0.28
N LEU A 188 12.98 4.93 0.73
CA LEU A 188 11.82 4.70 -0.12
C LEU A 188 10.91 5.92 -0.18
N THR A 189 10.29 6.11 -1.35
CA THR A 189 9.19 7.06 -1.55
C THR A 189 8.00 6.35 -2.17
N ILE A 190 6.86 6.33 -1.46
CA ILE A 190 5.61 5.67 -1.86
C ILE A 190 4.55 6.71 -2.30
N GLY A 191 3.56 6.27 -3.08
CA GLY A 191 2.43 7.12 -3.49
C GLY A 191 2.63 7.88 -4.81
N GLY A 192 1.57 8.62 -5.20
CA GLY A 192 1.47 9.29 -6.51
C GLY A 192 2.10 10.69 -6.56
N GLU A 193 2.07 11.42 -5.45
CA GLU A 193 2.41 12.85 -5.38
C GLU A 193 3.88 13.12 -5.07
N ARG A 194 4.78 12.29 -5.61
CA ARG A 194 6.23 12.33 -5.31
C ARG A 194 6.89 13.65 -5.70
N ASN A 195 6.43 14.28 -6.78
CA ASN A 195 6.93 15.58 -7.22
C ASN A 195 6.56 16.74 -6.27
N TYR A 196 5.58 16.53 -5.39
CA TYR A 196 5.16 17.48 -4.36
C TYR A 196 5.76 17.17 -2.98
N GLY A 197 6.74 16.26 -2.91
CA GLY A 197 7.47 15.92 -1.67
C GLY A 197 6.78 14.87 -0.79
N PHE A 198 5.72 14.22 -1.27
CA PHE A 198 4.94 13.27 -0.49
C PHE A 198 5.57 11.88 -0.44
N GLY A 199 5.29 11.17 0.66
CA GLY A 199 5.44 9.73 0.81
C GLY A 199 6.84 9.23 1.07
N ARG A 200 7.75 10.07 1.59
CA ARG A 200 9.05 9.60 2.09
C ARG A 200 8.85 8.76 3.35
N ILE A 201 9.48 7.59 3.38
CA ILE A 201 9.36 6.66 4.50
C ILE A 201 10.71 6.07 4.89
N ASP A 202 10.90 5.85 6.18
CA ASP A 202 12.09 5.19 6.72
C ASP A 202 11.71 3.94 7.51
N ARG A 203 12.44 2.84 7.29
CA ARG A 203 12.24 1.62 8.06
C ARG A 203 12.70 1.85 9.50
N ILE A 204 11.86 1.47 10.45
CA ILE A 204 12.19 1.39 11.87
C ILE A 204 11.86 -0.01 12.41
N GLU A 205 12.27 -0.29 13.64
CA GLU A 205 11.80 -1.49 14.34
C GLU A 205 10.30 -1.40 14.63
N VAL A 206 9.59 -2.52 14.50
CA VAL A 206 8.17 -2.61 14.88
C VAL A 206 8.03 -2.30 16.37
N PRO A 207 7.21 -1.30 16.77
CA PRO A 207 6.99 -0.96 18.17
C PRO A 207 6.56 -2.17 18.99
N LYS A 208 7.13 -2.34 20.19
CA LYS A 208 6.87 -3.51 21.06
C LYS A 208 5.38 -3.73 21.32
N LYS A 209 4.61 -2.66 21.51
CA LYS A 209 3.15 -2.70 21.74
C LYS A 209 2.36 -3.22 20.53
N CYS A 210 2.85 -2.96 19.33
CA CYS A 210 2.22 -3.40 18.08
C CYS A 210 2.63 -4.82 17.65
N ARG A 211 3.74 -5.35 18.17
CA ARG A 211 4.35 -6.60 17.67
C ARG A 211 3.42 -7.81 17.77
N ALA A 212 2.85 -8.08 18.94
CA ALA A 212 1.97 -9.24 19.13
C ALA A 212 0.75 -9.18 18.19
N ARG A 213 0.16 -7.99 18.05
CA ARG A 213 -0.97 -7.77 17.14
C ARG A 213 -0.57 -7.95 15.67
N ALA A 214 0.59 -7.44 15.26
CA ALA A 214 1.13 -7.66 13.92
C ALA A 214 1.37 -9.16 13.63
N GLU A 215 1.91 -9.90 14.60
CA GLU A 215 2.13 -11.34 14.46
C GLU A 215 0.83 -12.12 14.26
N GLU A 216 -0.25 -11.69 14.92
CA GLU A 216 -1.59 -12.26 14.80
C GLU A 216 -2.23 -11.96 13.44
N ILE A 217 -2.20 -10.69 13.00
CA ILE A 217 -2.80 -10.24 11.74
C ILE A 217 -2.17 -10.98 10.55
N TRP A 218 -0.83 -11.06 10.52
CA TRP A 218 -0.08 -11.63 9.40
C TRP A 218 0.47 -13.02 9.73
N LYS A 219 -0.29 -13.85 10.46
CA LYS A 219 0.14 -15.21 10.87
C LYS A 219 0.24 -16.21 9.71
N SER A 220 -0.61 -16.06 8.70
CA SER A 220 -0.69 -17.01 7.59
C SER A 220 0.39 -16.73 6.54
N ALA A 221 1.00 -17.80 6.02
CA ALA A 221 1.89 -17.69 4.87
C ALA A 221 1.07 -17.41 3.58
N PRO A 222 1.66 -16.82 2.52
CA PRO A 222 0.90 -16.46 1.32
C PRO A 222 0.21 -17.63 0.61
N ASP A 223 0.82 -18.81 0.64
CA ASP A 223 0.32 -20.04 0.02
C ASP A 223 -0.60 -20.87 0.95
N GLN A 224 -0.84 -20.40 2.17
CA GLN A 224 -1.73 -21.06 3.12
C GLN A 224 -3.18 -20.64 2.87
N ASP A 225 -4.09 -21.61 2.84
CA ASP A 225 -5.54 -21.33 2.82
C ASP A 225 -5.94 -20.56 4.08
N ILE A 226 -6.52 -19.38 3.88
CA ILE A 226 -7.17 -18.59 4.91
C ILE A 226 -8.67 -18.87 4.82
N LEU A 227 -9.23 -19.42 5.89
CA LEU A 227 -10.67 -19.58 6.01
C LEU A 227 -11.30 -18.22 6.32
N LEU A 228 -12.24 -17.81 5.49
CA LEU A 228 -13.08 -16.65 5.75
C LEU A 228 -14.05 -17.00 6.89
N ASP A 229 -14.00 -16.15 7.91
CA ASP A 229 -14.92 -16.14 9.04
C ASP A 229 -15.65 -14.80 9.03
N TYR A 230 -16.96 -14.81 9.25
CA TYR A 230 -17.77 -13.59 9.32
C TYR A 230 -17.30 -12.63 10.42
N GLU A 231 -16.66 -13.14 11.47
CA GLU A 231 -16.13 -12.30 12.54
C GLU A 231 -14.82 -11.59 12.18
N GLN A 232 -14.12 -12.05 11.14
CA GLN A 232 -12.81 -11.53 10.78
C GLN A 232 -12.92 -10.60 9.54
N PRO A 233 -12.55 -9.32 9.66
CA PRO A 233 -12.51 -8.43 8.51
C PRO A 233 -11.39 -8.83 7.53
N LEU A 234 -11.62 -8.60 6.24
CA LEU A 234 -10.58 -8.76 5.23
C LEU A 234 -9.43 -7.77 5.46
N ILE A 235 -8.19 -8.26 5.41
CA ILE A 235 -6.96 -7.45 5.55
C ILE A 235 -6.34 -7.04 4.19
N GLY A 236 -7.09 -7.23 3.11
CA GLY A 236 -6.67 -6.95 1.74
C GLY A 236 -7.88 -6.99 0.83
N HIS A 237 -7.75 -6.45 -0.39
CA HIS A 237 -8.82 -6.54 -1.38
C HIS A 237 -9.06 -7.99 -1.81
N LEU A 238 -10.32 -8.37 -2.00
CA LEU A 238 -10.74 -9.70 -2.48
C LEU A 238 -11.69 -9.53 -3.67
N PRO A 239 -11.47 -10.18 -4.82
CA PRO A 239 -12.37 -10.08 -5.97
C PRO A 239 -13.84 -10.25 -5.57
N TYR A 240 -14.69 -9.34 -6.01
CA TYR A 240 -16.12 -9.38 -5.73
C TYR A 240 -16.76 -10.62 -6.35
N ARG A 241 -17.70 -11.20 -5.62
CA ARG A 241 -18.51 -12.35 -6.04
C ARG A 241 -19.96 -12.08 -5.67
N ALA A 242 -20.84 -12.14 -6.67
CA ALA A 242 -22.26 -11.81 -6.50
C ALA A 242 -23.03 -12.83 -5.65
N ASP A 243 -22.48 -14.02 -5.44
CA ASP A 243 -23.05 -15.07 -4.60
C ASP A 243 -22.65 -14.95 -3.12
N CYS A 244 -21.79 -13.99 -2.77
CA CYS A 244 -21.38 -13.74 -1.39
C CYS A 244 -22.36 -12.82 -0.67
N VAL A 245 -22.75 -13.18 0.55
CA VAL A 245 -23.32 -12.22 1.50
C VAL A 245 -22.16 -11.47 2.14
N PHE A 246 -22.25 -10.16 2.31
CA PHE A 246 -21.16 -9.42 2.95
C PHE A 246 -21.68 -8.21 3.72
N PHE A 247 -20.88 -7.79 4.69
CA PHE A 247 -21.03 -6.56 5.42
C PHE A 247 -19.78 -5.71 5.20
N GLY A 248 -19.87 -4.70 4.33
CA GLY A 248 -18.73 -3.88 3.94
C GLY A 248 -19.01 -3.08 2.68
N ASP A 249 -17.95 -2.78 1.94
CA ASP A 249 -18.02 -1.98 0.72
C ASP A 249 -17.30 -2.66 -0.45
N ILE A 250 -17.59 -2.19 -1.65
CA ILE A 250 -17.00 -2.66 -2.90
C ILE A 250 -16.41 -1.47 -3.63
N GLU A 251 -15.22 -1.63 -4.18
CA GLU A 251 -14.64 -0.65 -5.07
C GLU A 251 -14.16 -1.29 -6.37
N VAL A 252 -13.98 -0.47 -7.40
CA VAL A 252 -13.19 -0.87 -8.57
C VAL A 252 -11.73 -0.68 -8.22
N LEU A 253 -10.99 -1.78 -8.12
CA LEU A 253 -9.55 -1.70 -7.87
C LEU A 253 -8.84 -1.41 -9.20
N ALA A 254 -8.35 -0.18 -9.34
CA ALA A 254 -7.60 0.24 -10.50
C ALA A 254 -6.24 0.83 -10.13
N GLY A 255 -5.29 0.71 -11.05
CA GLY A 255 -3.93 1.17 -10.90
C GLY A 255 -3.43 1.84 -12.17
N ARG A 256 -2.45 2.74 -11.99
CA ARG A 256 -1.66 3.24 -13.11
C ARG A 256 -0.53 2.26 -13.38
N GLU A 257 -0.46 1.78 -14.61
CA GLU A 257 0.53 0.81 -15.04
C GLU A 257 1.29 1.29 -16.27
N TYR A 258 2.37 0.59 -16.60
CA TYR A 258 3.06 0.75 -17.87
C TYR A 258 2.47 -0.22 -18.89
N ARG A 259 2.35 0.21 -20.15
CA ARG A 259 1.90 -0.69 -21.23
C ARG A 259 2.92 -1.82 -21.39
N THR A 260 2.44 -3.05 -21.34
CA THR A 260 3.27 -4.27 -21.45
C THR A 260 3.67 -4.61 -22.89
N THR A 261 3.01 -3.99 -23.88
CA THR A 261 3.15 -4.33 -25.30
C THR A 261 4.34 -3.69 -26.01
N ASP A 262 4.99 -2.67 -25.43
CA ASP A 262 6.19 -2.05 -26.00
C ASP A 262 7.42 -2.43 -25.16
N THR A 263 8.25 -3.33 -25.68
CA THR A 263 9.47 -3.79 -25.01
C THR A 263 10.59 -2.76 -25.06
N ASP A 264 10.63 -1.92 -26.09
CA ASP A 264 11.77 -1.04 -26.41
C ASP A 264 11.41 0.45 -26.51
N ALA A 265 10.14 0.83 -26.32
CA ALA A 265 9.77 2.25 -26.29
C ALA A 265 10.30 2.91 -25.00
N PRO A 266 10.86 4.14 -25.09
CA PRO A 266 11.20 4.91 -23.89
C PRO A 266 9.94 5.12 -23.03
N PHE A 267 10.12 5.38 -21.73
CA PHE A 267 9.03 5.69 -20.79
C PHE A 267 8.26 6.95 -21.21
N ILE A 268 7.39 6.82 -22.21
CA ILE A 268 6.55 7.90 -22.69
C ILE A 268 5.28 7.88 -21.83
N ASN A 269 5.17 8.88 -20.94
CA ASN A 269 4.04 9.09 -20.05
C ASN A 269 3.80 8.00 -18.97
N PRO A 270 4.67 7.90 -17.95
CA PRO A 270 4.47 6.99 -16.83
C PRO A 270 3.06 7.14 -16.23
N GLY A 271 2.33 6.03 -16.12
CA GLY A 271 1.01 5.99 -15.50
C GLY A 271 -0.16 6.55 -16.33
N LYS A 272 0.00 6.74 -17.66
CA LYS A 272 -1.15 7.04 -18.54
C LYS A 272 -2.09 5.86 -18.77
N HIS A 273 -1.61 4.62 -18.59
CA HIS A 273 -2.46 3.45 -18.72
C HIS A 273 -3.12 3.16 -17.37
N ILE A 274 -4.45 3.29 -17.33
CA ILE A 274 -5.25 2.86 -16.19
C ILE A 274 -5.65 1.41 -16.47
N PHE A 275 -5.17 0.50 -15.63
CA PHE A 275 -5.61 -0.88 -15.61
C PHE A 275 -6.64 -1.05 -14.48
N SER A 276 -7.77 -1.68 -14.80
CA SER A 276 -8.80 -2.01 -13.84
C SER A 276 -8.84 -3.52 -13.66
N GLU A 277 -8.80 -3.96 -12.40
CA GLU A 277 -8.92 -5.38 -12.02
C GLU A 277 -10.37 -5.78 -11.74
N GLY A 278 -11.31 -4.85 -11.92
CA GLY A 278 -12.73 -5.05 -11.64
C GLY A 278 -13.10 -4.80 -10.18
N ALA A 279 -14.31 -5.22 -9.82
CA ALA A 279 -14.87 -4.99 -8.50
C ALA A 279 -14.21 -5.90 -7.45
N HIS A 280 -13.88 -5.32 -6.29
CA HIS A 280 -13.28 -6.00 -5.15
C HIS A 280 -13.98 -5.57 -3.86
N PHE A 281 -14.16 -6.51 -2.94
CA PHE A 281 -14.40 -6.19 -1.54
C PHE A 281 -13.20 -5.41 -1.00
N VAL A 282 -13.48 -4.32 -0.27
CA VAL A 282 -12.43 -3.49 0.34
C VAL A 282 -11.91 -4.11 1.65
N PRO A 283 -10.68 -3.80 2.08
CA PRO A 283 -10.22 -4.08 3.44
C PRO A 283 -11.22 -3.60 4.50
N GLY A 284 -11.46 -4.45 5.50
CA GLY A 284 -12.46 -4.24 6.54
C GLY A 284 -13.79 -4.93 6.29
N THR A 285 -14.09 -5.32 5.05
CA THR A 285 -15.32 -6.05 4.70
C THR A 285 -15.34 -7.40 5.41
N ARG A 286 -16.50 -7.83 5.89
CA ARG A 286 -16.76 -9.18 6.39
C ARG A 286 -17.57 -9.93 5.35
N VAL A 287 -17.08 -11.07 4.87
CA VAL A 287 -17.79 -11.88 3.88
C VAL A 287 -18.40 -13.08 4.56
N CYS A 288 -19.72 -13.22 4.49
CA CYS A 288 -20.50 -14.32 5.04
C CYS A 288 -20.89 -15.30 3.94
N ASN A 289 -20.92 -16.57 4.30
CA ASN A 289 -21.62 -17.63 3.59
C ASN A 289 -21.29 -17.73 2.09
N THR A 290 -20.29 -18.55 1.80
CA THR A 290 -19.93 -18.93 0.44
C THR A 290 -19.79 -20.44 0.38
N GLY A 291 -20.18 -21.06 -0.73
CA GLY A 291 -19.82 -22.47 -0.99
C GLY A 291 -18.29 -22.70 -1.06
N VAL A 292 -17.53 -21.60 -1.21
CA VAL A 292 -16.07 -21.54 -1.22
C VAL A 292 -15.61 -20.46 -0.25
N ASN A 293 -15.14 -20.84 0.93
CA ASN A 293 -14.75 -19.93 2.02
C ASN A 293 -13.23 -19.83 2.22
N ARG A 294 -12.45 -20.17 1.20
CA ARG A 294 -10.99 -20.17 1.27
C ARG A 294 -10.42 -19.12 0.35
N VAL A 295 -9.45 -18.38 0.87
CA VAL A 295 -8.68 -17.41 0.10
C VAL A 295 -7.20 -17.60 0.34
N ARG A 296 -6.38 -17.16 -0.60
CA ARG A 296 -4.92 -17.02 -0.45
C ARG A 296 -4.50 -15.62 -0.79
N MET A 297 -3.25 -15.29 -0.48
CA MET A 297 -2.68 -13.97 -0.70
C MET A 297 -1.71 -13.98 -1.89
N ASP A 298 -1.83 -13.00 -2.76
CA ASP A 298 -0.90 -12.80 -3.87
C ASP A 298 0.37 -12.03 -3.44
N SER A 299 1.26 -11.78 -4.39
CA SER A 299 2.53 -11.08 -4.16
C SER A 299 2.39 -9.64 -3.64
N TRP A 300 1.20 -9.06 -3.72
CA TRP A 300 0.92 -7.68 -3.33
C TRP A 300 -0.10 -7.59 -2.19
N GLY A 301 -0.41 -8.71 -1.54
CA GLY A 301 -1.23 -8.72 -0.34
C GLY A 301 -2.72 -8.72 -0.62
N ARG A 302 -3.12 -8.85 -1.89
CA ARG A 302 -4.52 -9.04 -2.25
C ARG A 302 -4.90 -10.48 -2.03
N LEU A 303 -6.16 -10.67 -1.66
CA LEU A 303 -6.75 -11.98 -1.47
C LEU A 303 -7.37 -12.45 -2.78
N PHE A 304 -7.37 -13.76 -3.01
CA PHE A 304 -8.07 -14.39 -4.13
C PHE A 304 -8.70 -15.71 -3.70
N TRP A 305 -9.86 -16.01 -4.27
CA TRP A 305 -10.62 -17.23 -4.02
C TRP A 305 -9.83 -18.48 -4.44
N GLN A 306 -9.92 -19.55 -3.66
CA GLN A 306 -9.41 -20.89 -4.01
C GLN A 306 -10.48 -21.77 -4.62
#